data_AF-A0A3D0RIT8-F1
#
_entry.id   AF-A0A3D0RIT8-F1
#
_cell.length_a   1.000
_cell.length_b   1.000
_cell.length_c   1.000
_cell.angle_alpha   90.00
_cell.angle_beta   90.00
_cell.angle_gamma   90.00
#
_symmetry.space_group_name_H-M   'P 1'
#
loop_
_entity.id
_entity.type
_entity.pdbx_description
1 polymer ?
#
loop_
_entity_poly.entity_id
_entity_poly.type
_entity_poly.pdbx_seq_one_letter_code
_entity_poly.pdbx_strand_id
1 'polypeptide(L)'
;MNSFSSVQHFNNLFNEYYDRFIRFAWGYVKEKQVAEDFVSEAFTTYWENKENLLPDTKPHAYILSIIKNKCINYLQHLQVRQRAEKEINDHAEWLLSTRINTLQACDPD
;
A
#
# COMPACT_ATOMS: atom_id res chain seq x y z
N MET A 1 17.94 27.28 -15.56
CA MET A 1 17.83 27.19 -14.09
C MET A 1 19.05 26.46 -13.55
N ASN A 2 19.72 26.97 -12.53
CA ASN A 2 20.91 26.32 -11.94
C ASN A 2 20.51 24.96 -11.35
N SER A 3 20.95 23.87 -11.98
CA SER A 3 20.72 22.48 -11.54
C SER A 3 21.00 22.29 -10.04
N PHE A 4 22.04 22.98 -9.53
CA PHE A 4 22.42 22.99 -8.12
C PHE A 4 21.31 23.44 -7.16
N SER A 5 20.53 24.46 -7.52
CA SER A 5 19.41 24.96 -6.70
C SER A 5 18.29 23.91 -6.63
N SER A 6 17.97 23.27 -7.77
CA SER A 6 16.91 22.26 -7.84
C SER A 6 17.23 21.03 -6.99
N VAL A 7 18.50 20.58 -7.00
CA VAL A 7 18.99 19.49 -6.14
C VAL A 7 18.89 19.86 -4.66
N GLN A 8 19.29 21.07 -4.27
CA GLN A 8 19.21 21.51 -2.86
C GLN A 8 17.76 21.55 -2.34
N HIS A 9 16.82 22.06 -3.14
CA HIS A 9 15.41 22.09 -2.77
C HIS A 9 14.84 20.68 -2.57
N PHE A 10 15.19 19.74 -3.44
CA PHE A 10 14.79 18.34 -3.29
C PHE A 10 15.39 17.70 -2.03
N ASN A 11 16.67 17.90 -1.76
CA ASN A 11 17.32 17.37 -0.57
C ASN A 11 16.68 17.89 0.71
N ASN A 12 16.32 19.18 0.76
CA ASN A 12 15.62 19.76 1.90
C ASN A 12 14.23 19.12 2.08
N LEU A 13 13.47 18.99 1.00
CA LEU A 13 12.16 18.35 1.00
C LEU A 13 12.25 16.87 1.46
N PHE A 14 13.24 16.14 0.94
CA PHE A 14 13.48 14.75 1.32
C PHE A 14 13.79 14.62 2.81
N ASN A 15 14.77 15.37 3.31
CA ASN A 15 15.17 15.33 4.72
C ASN A 15 14.03 15.74 5.67
N GLU A 16 13.16 16.65 5.25
CA GLU A 16 12.03 17.10 6.07
C GLU A 16 10.88 16.09 6.10
N TYR A 17 10.53 15.48 4.95
CA TYR A 17 9.29 14.72 4.82
C TYR A 17 9.44 13.21 4.75
N TYR A 18 10.62 12.67 4.41
CA TYR A 18 10.80 11.23 4.15
C TYR A 18 10.30 10.35 5.30
N ASP A 19 10.84 10.55 6.51
CA ASP A 19 10.43 9.78 7.69
C ASP A 19 8.96 10.00 8.07
N ARG A 20 8.45 11.22 7.89
CA ARG A 20 7.04 11.55 8.19
C ARG A 20 6.10 10.81 7.24
N PHE A 21 6.49 10.72 5.97
CA PHE A 21 5.73 10.02 4.94
C PHE A 21 5.83 8.50 5.10
N ILE A 22 6.95 7.95 5.54
CA ILE A 22 7.05 6.54 5.93
C ILE A 22 6.10 6.26 7.09
N ARG A 23 6.10 7.08 8.15
CA ARG A 23 5.17 6.92 9.27
C ARG A 23 3.71 6.99 8.83
N PHE A 24 3.38 7.89 7.90
CA PHE A 24 2.04 7.98 7.32
C PHE A 24 1.67 6.70 6.58
N ALA A 25 2.49 6.25 5.63
CA ALA A 25 2.23 5.05 4.83
C ALA A 25 2.14 3.79 5.72
N TRP A 26 3.13 3.61 6.61
CA TRP A 26 3.18 2.51 7.56
C TRP A 26 1.97 2.46 8.49
N GLY A 27 1.43 3.63 8.86
CA GLY A 27 0.18 3.74 9.61
C GLY A 27 -0.99 3.00 8.97
N TYR A 28 -1.01 2.90 7.63
CA TYR A 28 -2.04 2.19 6.86
C TYR A 28 -1.62 0.78 6.45
N VAL A 29 -0.44 0.62 5.82
CA VAL A 29 -0.04 -0.67 5.23
C VAL A 29 0.50 -1.66 6.25
N LYS A 30 0.89 -1.20 7.45
CA LYS A 30 1.44 -2.00 8.57
C LYS A 30 2.72 -2.80 8.27
N GLU A 31 3.22 -2.73 7.05
CA GLU A 31 4.47 -3.34 6.61
C GLU A 31 5.51 -2.24 6.33
N LYS A 32 6.61 -2.24 7.09
CA LYS A 32 7.60 -1.16 7.04
C LYS A 32 8.29 -1.06 5.68
N GLN A 33 8.68 -2.19 5.12
CA GLN A 33 9.36 -2.26 3.81
C GLN A 33 8.47 -1.70 2.70
N VAL A 34 7.20 -2.09 2.66
CA VAL A 34 6.22 -1.55 1.68
C VAL A 34 6.03 -0.05 1.84
N ALA A 35 5.99 0.46 3.09
CA ALA A 35 5.89 1.89 3.34
C ALA A 35 7.12 2.66 2.83
N GLU A 36 8.33 2.14 3.07
CA GLU A 36 9.59 2.73 2.59
C GLU A 36 9.67 2.75 1.06
N ASP A 37 9.26 1.66 0.40
CA ASP A 37 9.22 1.56 -1.06
C ASP A 37 8.25 2.58 -1.66
N PHE A 38 7.03 2.70 -1.11
CA PHE A 38 6.02 3.64 -1.62
C PHE A 38 6.47 5.08 -1.51
N VAL A 39 7.14 5.43 -0.41
CA VAL A 39 7.65 6.78 -0.18
C VAL A 39 8.80 7.07 -1.14
N SER A 40 9.75 6.14 -1.26
CA SER A 40 10.89 6.27 -2.18
C SER A 40 10.43 6.45 -3.62
N GLU A 41 9.51 5.63 -4.09
CA GLU A 41 8.96 5.72 -5.44
C GLU A 41 8.19 7.04 -5.66
N ALA A 42 7.49 7.55 -4.65
CA ALA A 42 6.79 8.83 -4.73
C ALA A 42 7.77 10.02 -4.84
N PHE A 43 8.89 9.99 -4.10
CA PHE A 43 9.94 11.00 -4.24
C PHE A 43 10.64 10.93 -5.61
N THR A 44 10.93 9.72 -6.11
CA THR A 44 11.47 9.53 -7.47
C THR A 44 10.52 10.07 -8.53
N THR A 45 9.24 9.70 -8.44
CA THR A 45 8.20 10.18 -9.36
C THR A 45 8.10 11.70 -9.34
N TYR A 46 8.14 12.33 -8.17
CA TYR A 46 8.18 13.78 -8.07
C TYR A 46 9.43 14.37 -8.74
N TRP A 47 10.62 13.82 -8.48
CA TRP A 47 11.86 14.31 -9.05
C TRP A 47 11.86 14.31 -10.59
N GLU A 48 11.31 13.23 -11.18
CA GLU A 48 11.21 13.06 -12.63
C GLU A 48 10.17 14.00 -13.27
N ASN A 49 9.08 14.30 -12.56
CA ASN A 49 7.95 15.06 -13.10
C ASN A 49 7.89 16.53 -12.69
N LYS A 50 8.73 16.99 -11.75
CA LYS A 50 8.65 18.32 -11.14
C LYS A 50 8.62 19.48 -12.13
N GLU A 51 9.28 19.37 -13.28
CA GLU A 51 9.33 20.42 -14.32
C GLU A 51 7.99 20.56 -15.09
N ASN A 52 7.16 19.51 -15.06
CA ASN A 52 5.85 19.45 -15.71
C ASN A 52 4.69 19.80 -14.76
N LEU A 53 4.98 20.05 -13.48
CA LEU A 53 3.95 20.39 -12.49
C LEU A 53 3.48 21.84 -12.67
N LEU A 54 2.21 22.09 -12.34
CA LEU A 54 1.68 23.45 -12.31
C LEU A 54 2.47 24.30 -11.28
N PRO A 55 2.72 25.59 -11.55
CA PRO A 55 3.53 26.45 -10.68
C PRO A 55 3.06 26.50 -9.22
N ASP A 56 1.75 26.38 -8.97
CA ASP A 56 1.16 26.43 -7.63
C ASP A 56 1.13 25.06 -6.91
N THR A 57 1.68 24.02 -7.54
CA THR A 57 1.71 22.67 -6.97
C THR A 57 2.66 22.63 -5.78
N LYS A 58 2.12 22.33 -4.60
CA LYS A 58 2.91 22.11 -3.39
C LYS A 58 3.59 20.74 -3.44
N PRO A 59 4.94 20.65 -3.45
CA PRO A 59 5.66 19.38 -3.60
C PRO A 59 5.27 18.30 -2.59
N HIS A 60 5.18 18.66 -1.31
CA HIS A 60 4.79 17.72 -0.24
C HIS A 60 3.37 17.17 -0.44
N ALA A 61 2.43 17.99 -0.91
CA ALA A 61 1.05 17.56 -1.14
C ALA A 61 0.94 16.64 -2.36
N TYR A 62 1.73 16.90 -3.39
CA TYR A 62 1.84 16.05 -4.57
C TYR A 62 2.40 14.66 -4.21
N ILE A 63 3.53 14.62 -3.51
CA ILE A 63 4.16 13.37 -3.05
C ILE A 63 3.21 12.60 -2.14
N LEU A 64 2.58 13.26 -1.16
CA LEU A 64 1.63 12.62 -0.26
C LEU A 64 0.43 12.02 -1.01
N SER A 65 -0.02 12.65 -2.09
CA SER A 65 -1.10 12.14 -2.93
C SER A 65 -0.70 10.84 -3.64
N ILE A 66 0.55 10.76 -4.15
CA ILE A 66 1.09 9.52 -4.73
C ILE A 66 1.13 8.41 -3.68
N ILE A 67 1.68 8.70 -2.50
CA ILE A 67 1.79 7.74 -1.40
C ILE A 67 0.41 7.23 -0.99
N LYS A 68 -0.56 8.14 -0.81
CA LYS A 68 -1.94 7.79 -0.49
C LYS A 68 -2.53 6.82 -1.53
N ASN A 69 -2.35 7.11 -2.82
CA ASN A 69 -2.86 6.24 -3.89
C ASN A 69 -2.20 4.86 -3.88
N LYS A 70 -0.88 4.79 -3.62
CA LYS A 70 -0.18 3.51 -3.47
C LYS A 70 -0.69 2.70 -2.28
N CYS A 71 -0.90 3.34 -1.13
CA CYS A 71 -1.53 2.69 0.03
C CYS A 71 -2.93 2.17 -0.29
N ILE A 72 -3.77 2.95 -0.98
CA ILE A 72 -5.12 2.54 -1.38
C ILE A 72 -5.05 1.30 -2.28
N ASN A 73 -4.21 1.33 -3.33
CA ASN A 73 -4.07 0.20 -4.25
C ASN A 73 -3.60 -1.06 -3.52
N TYR A 74 -2.59 -0.95 -2.65
CA TYR A 74 -2.12 -2.06 -1.83
C TYR A 74 -3.23 -2.66 -0.97
N LEU A 75 -4.00 -1.82 -0.27
CA LEU A 75 -5.10 -2.27 0.59
C LEU A 75 -6.24 -2.90 -0.21
N GLN A 76 -6.54 -2.39 -1.41
CA GLN A 76 -7.51 -3.01 -2.31
C GLN A 76 -7.06 -4.40 -2.78
N HIS A 77 -5.79 -4.55 -3.15
CA HIS A 77 -5.23 -5.86 -3.50
C HIS A 77 -5.30 -6.83 -2.31
N LEU A 78 -4.95 -6.37 -1.12
CA LEU A 78 -5.05 -7.17 0.11
C LEU A 78 -6.50 -7.59 0.38
N GLN A 79 -7.46 -6.68 0.22
CA GLN A 79 -8.89 -6.98 0.41
C GLN A 79 -9.38 -8.06 -0.56
N VAL A 80 -8.99 -7.99 -1.85
CA VAL A 80 -9.36 -9.02 -2.84
C VAL A 80 -8.77 -10.38 -2.46
N ARG A 81 -7.50 -10.42 -2.06
CA ARG A 81 -6.85 -11.65 -1.61
C ARG A 81 -7.55 -12.26 -0.40
N GLN A 82 -7.82 -11.46 0.63
CA GLN A 82 -8.51 -11.91 1.84
C GLN A 82 -9.92 -12.44 1.54
N ARG A 83 -10.64 -11.83 0.59
CA ARG A 83 -11.95 -12.33 0.16
C ARG A 83 -11.84 -13.71 -0.48
N ALA A 84 -10.91 -13.88 -1.41
CA ALA A 84 -10.69 -15.16 -2.08
C ALA A 84 -10.24 -16.24 -1.08
N GLU A 85 -9.33 -15.91 -0.16
CA GLU A 85 -8.90 -16.81 0.92
C GLU A 85 -10.07 -17.24 1.81
N LYS A 86 -10.95 -16.30 2.17
CA LYS A 86 -12.15 -16.59 2.96
C LYS A 86 -13.11 -17.51 2.21
N GLU A 87 -13.42 -17.23 0.94
CA GLU A 87 -14.34 -18.06 0.14
C GLU A 87 -13.83 -19.51 0.02
N ILE A 88 -12.52 -19.69 -0.17
CA ILE A 88 -11.89 -21.01 -0.20
C ILE A 88 -12.00 -21.71 1.17
N ASN A 89 -11.73 -20.98 2.25
CA ASN A 89 -11.82 -21.53 3.61
C ASN A 89 -13.25 -21.93 3.98
N ASP A 90 -14.23 -21.07 3.71
CA ASP A 90 -15.65 -21.33 3.96
C ASP A 90 -16.12 -22.60 3.21
N HIS A 91 -15.65 -22.78 1.96
CA HIS A 91 -15.94 -23.99 1.19
C HIS A 91 -15.30 -25.26 1.81
N ALA A 92 -14.03 -25.16 2.24
CA ALA A 92 -13.34 -26.26 2.90
C ALA A 92 -14.01 -26.66 4.22
N GLU A 93 -14.42 -25.68 5.03
CA GLU A 93 -15.16 -25.91 6.28
C GLU A 93 -16.52 -26.58 6.04
N TRP A 94 -17.24 -26.17 5.00
CA TRP A 94 -18.50 -26.81 4.62
C TRP A 94 -18.32 -28.28 4.22
N LEU A 95 -17.28 -28.60 3.44
CA LEU A 95 -16.97 -29.97 3.05
C LEU A 95 -16.64 -30.85 4.26
N LEU A 96 -15.86 -30.34 5.20
CA LEU A 96 -15.53 -31.03 6.44
C LEU A 96 -16.78 -31.30 7.28
N SER A 97 -17.61 -30.27 7.47
CA SER A 97 -18.87 -30.37 8.22
C SER A 97 -19.82 -31.40 7.60
N THR A 98 -19.94 -31.39 6.27
CA THR A 98 -20.76 -32.36 5.54
C THR A 98 -20.28 -33.79 5.79
N ARG A 99 -18.97 -34.04 5.67
CA ARG A 99 -18.39 -35.37 5.93
C ARG A 99 -18.64 -35.83 7.37
N ILE A 100 -18.42 -34.95 8.34
CA ILE A 100 -18.67 -35.23 9.77
C ILE A 100 -20.14 -35.61 9.98
N ASN A 101 -21.07 -34.81 9.47
CA ASN A 101 -22.51 -35.07 9.59
C ASN A 101 -22.91 -36.40 8.95
N THR A 102 -22.39 -36.71 7.75
CA THR A 102 -22.69 -37.98 7.08
C THR A 102 -22.16 -39.18 7.84
N LEU A 103 -20.99 -39.07 8.47
CA LEU A 103 -20.42 -40.15 9.29
C LEU A 103 -21.22 -40.33 10.59
N GLN A 104 -21.62 -39.23 11.24
CA GLN A 104 -22.43 -39.27 12.45
C GLN A 104 -23.84 -39.85 12.21
N ALA A 105 -24.38 -39.67 11.00
CA ALA A 105 -25.68 -40.22 10.61
C ALA A 105 -25.61 -41.70 10.18
N CYS A 106 -24.41 -42.29 10.09
CA CYS A 106 -24.23 -43.68 9.74
C CYS A 106 -24.26 -44.53 11.02
N ASP A 107 -25.36 -45.23 11.28
CA ASP A 107 -25.45 -46.22 12.37
C ASP A 107 -24.91 -47.58 11.85
N PRO A 108 -23.80 -48.10 12.39
CA PRO A 108 -23.32 -49.42 12.05
C PRO A 108 -24.13 -50.48 12.82
N ASP A 109 -24.90 -51.28 12.08
CA ASP A 109 -25.45 -52.57 12.55
C ASP A 109 -24.34 -53.61 12.76
#